data_AF-A0A450TS83-F1
#
_entry.id   AF-A0A450TS83-F1
#
_cell.length_a   1.000
_cell.length_b   1.000
_cell.length_c   1.000
_cell.angle_alpha   90.00
_cell.angle_beta   90.00
_cell.angle_gamma   90.00
#
_symmetry.space_group_name_H-M   'P 1'
#
loop_
_entity.id
_entity.type
_entity.pdbx_description
1 polymer ?
#
loop_
_entity_poly.entity_id
_entity_poly.type
_entity_poly.pdbx_seq_one_letter_code
_entity_poly.pdbx_strand_id
1 'polypeptide(L)' 'MQAVKQEALDTINALPDDTDLDEIMYRLYVPDKIHKGQEAIRRGETISGEELKREIESWRVGAAGKTG' A
#
# COMPACT_ATOMS: atom_id res chain seq x y z
N MET A 1 14.19 11.87 12.64
CA MET A 1 13.58 10.76 11.88
C MET A 1 13.73 9.50 12.71
N GLN A 2 12.60 8.92 13.12
CA GLN A 2 12.61 7.58 13.68
C GLN A 2 12.84 6.57 12.55
N ALA A 3 13.56 5.47 12.82
CA ALA A 3 13.74 4.43 11.81
C ALA A 3 12.39 3.75 11.53
N VAL A 4 12.10 3.43 10.26
CA VAL A 4 10.86 2.73 9.85
C VAL A 4 10.59 1.48 10.69
N LYS A 5 11.66 0.75 11.04
CA LYS A 5 11.58 -0.42 11.93
C LYS A 5 11.00 -0.06 13.30
N GLN A 6 11.43 1.05 13.90
CA GLN A 6 10.97 1.45 15.23
C GLN A 6 9.52 1.93 15.18
N GLU A 7 9.12 2.67 14.14
CA GLU A 7 7.72 3.06 13.92
C GLU A 7 6.78 1.85 13.76
N ALA A 8 7.23 0.81 13.04
CA ALA A 8 6.50 -0.44 12.93
C ALA A 8 6.37 -1.16 14.28
N LEU A 9 7.46 -1.22 15.07
CA LEU A 9 7.43 -1.81 16.40
C LEU A 9 6.50 -1.05 17.34
N ASP A 10 6.53 0.28 17.34
CA ASP A 10 5.66 1.10 18.19
C ASP A 10 4.19 0.91 17.81
N THR A 11 3.90 0.76 16.51
CA THR A 11 2.55 0.46 16.02
C THR A 11 2.10 -0.92 16.50
N ILE A 12 2.94 -1.96 16.37
CA ILE A 12 2.62 -3.32 16.82
C ILE A 12 2.42 -3.35 18.34
N ASN A 13 3.29 -2.69 19.10
CA ASN A 13 3.22 -2.65 20.57
C ASN A 13 1.98 -1.92 21.10
N ALA A 14 1.33 -1.07 20.29
CA ALA A 14 0.11 -0.38 20.66
C ALA A 14 -1.16 -1.19 20.37
N LEU A 15 -1.06 -2.35 19.72
CA LEU A 15 -2.20 -3.20 19.38
C LEU A 15 -2.59 -4.11 20.55
N PRO A 16 -3.88 -4.46 20.69
CA PRO A 16 -4.33 -5.52 21.58
C PRO A 16 -3.68 -6.89 21.28
N ASP A 17 -3.50 -7.72 22.31
CA ASP A 17 -2.92 -9.06 22.17
C ASP A 17 -3.74 -10.02 21.29
N ASP A 18 -5.04 -9.75 21.13
CA ASP A 18 -5.97 -10.53 20.30
C ASP A 18 -6.10 -10.01 18.87
N THR A 19 -5.28 -9.03 18.48
CA THR A 19 -5.27 -8.50 17.11
C THR A 19 -4.79 -9.58 16.14
N ASP A 20 -5.57 -9.82 15.09
CA ASP A 20 -5.20 -10.77 14.05
C ASP A 20 -4.14 -10.21 13.10
N LEU A 21 -3.55 -11.10 12.29
CA LEU A 21 -2.50 -10.73 11.36
C LEU A 21 -2.99 -9.75 10.27
N ASP A 22 -4.24 -9.87 9.84
CA ASP A 22 -4.78 -9.03 8.77
C ASP A 22 -4.92 -7.58 9.25
N GLU A 23 -5.36 -7.36 10.49
CA GLU A 23 -5.38 -6.05 11.10
C GLU A 23 -3.98 -5.51 11.36
N ILE A 24 -3.04 -6.31 11.88
CA ILE A 24 -1.63 -5.88 12.03
C ILE A 24 -1.08 -5.38 10.69
N MET A 25 -1.30 -6.14 9.62
CA MET A 25 -0.87 -5.77 8.27
C MET A 25 -1.57 -4.50 7.79
N TYR A 26 -2.87 -4.36 7.99
CA TYR A 26 -3.61 -3.15 7.65
C TYR A 26 -3.00 -1.91 8.32
N ARG A 27 -2.70 -1.99 9.63
CA ARG A 27 -2.14 -0.88 10.41
C ARG A 27 -0.73 -0.48 9.99
N LEU A 28 0.06 -1.42 9.48
CA LEU A 28 1.39 -1.12 8.96
C LEU A 28 1.38 -0.59 7.53
N TYR A 29 0.59 -1.20 6.63
CA TYR A 29 0.68 -0.92 5.20
C TYR A 29 -0.20 0.23 4.74
N VAL A 30 -1.43 0.36 5.25
CA VAL A 30 -2.35 1.37 4.71
C VAL A 30 -1.87 2.79 4.97
N PRO A 31 -1.42 3.16 6.19
CA PRO A 31 -0.83 4.48 6.42
C PRO A 31 0.40 4.76 5.57
N ASP A 32 1.31 3.79 5.42
CA ASP A 32 2.49 3.92 4.54
C ASP A 32 2.10 4.18 3.09
N LYS A 33 1.10 3.46 2.57
CA LYS A 33 0.57 3.68 1.21
C LYS A 33 -0.05 5.06 1.03
N ILE A 34 -0.79 5.54 2.03
CA ILE A 34 -1.36 6.88 2.03
C ILE A 34 -0.25 7.94 2.00
N HIS A 35 0.75 7.83 2.88
CA HIS A 35 1.87 8.76 2.93
C HIS A 35 2.65 8.80 1.62
N LYS A 36 2.94 7.63 1.03
CA LYS A 36 3.60 7.53 -0.28
C LYS A 36 2.75 8.16 -1.40
N GLY A 37 1.45 7.94 -1.39
CA GLY A 37 0.54 8.57 -2.36
C GLY A 37 0.54 10.10 -2.25
N GLN A 38 0.52 10.63 -1.03
CA GLN A 38 0.60 12.07 -0.79
C GLN A 38 1.94 12.67 -1.25
N GLU A 39 3.05 11.97 -1.01
CA GLU A 39 4.38 12.37 -1.52
C GLU A 39 4.43 12.37 -3.05
N ALA A 40 3.89 11.33 -3.69
CA ALA A 40 3.82 11.24 -5.15
C ALA A 40 3.01 12.41 -5.74
N ILE A 41 1.88 12.76 -5.14
CA ILE A 41 1.09 13.94 -5.53
C ILE A 41 1.92 15.22 -5.42
N ARG A 42 2.65 15.42 -4.30
CA ARG A 42 3.52 16.60 -4.10
C ARG A 42 4.63 16.70 -5.15
N ARG A 43 5.11 15.56 -5.66
CA ARG A 43 6.16 15.48 -6.68
C ARG A 43 5.63 15.54 -8.12
N GLY A 44 4.31 15.57 -8.30
CA GLY A 44 3.69 15.50 -9.62
C GLY A 44 3.76 14.11 -10.27
N GLU A 45 4.07 13.07 -9.48
CA GLU A 45 4.11 11.66 -9.90
C GLU A 45 2.68 11.10 -9.93
N THR A 46 1.83 11.66 -10.78
CA THR A 46 0.40 11.31 -10.91
C THR A 46 0.05 11.00 -12.36
N ILE A 47 -0.92 10.12 -12.56
CA ILE A 47 -1.48 9.78 -13.87
C ILE A 47 -2.91 10.30 -14.00
N SER A 48 -3.39 10.51 -15.23
CA SER A 48 -4.80 10.84 -15.46
C SER A 48 -5.71 9.64 -15.20
N GLY A 49 -7.00 9.90 -14.99
CA GLY A 49 -8.00 8.85 -14.84
C GLY A 49 -8.14 7.96 -16.08
N GLU A 50 -7.81 8.45 -17.27
CA GLU A 50 -7.82 7.64 -18.49
C GLU A 50 -6.62 6.69 -18.56
N GLU A 51 -5.43 7.15 -18.15
CA GLU A 51 -4.23 6.31 -18.04
C GLU A 51 -4.43 5.22 -16.99
N LEU A 52 -5.00 5.57 -15.83
CA LEU A 52 -5.34 4.58 -14.80
C LEU A 52 -6.30 3.49 -15.31
N LYS A 53 -7.33 3.86 -16.09
CA LYS A 53 -8.25 2.88 -16.70
C LYS A 53 -7.51 1.93 -17.65
N ARG A 54 -6.59 2.45 -18.48
CA ARG A 54 -5.77 1.63 -19.39
C ARG A 54 -4.86 0.68 -18.62
N GLU A 55 -4.27 1.13 -17.52
CA GLU A 55 -3.43 0.31 -16.64
C GLU A 55 -4.22 -0.83 -15.99
N ILE A 56 -5.37 -0.53 -15.38
CA ILE A 56 -6.25 -1.54 -14.76
C ILE A 56 -6.68 -2.60 -15.79
N GLU A 57 -7.00 -2.20 -17.01
CA GLU A 57 -7.38 -3.13 -18.08
C GLU A 57 -6.22 -4.07 -18.45
N SER A 58 -4.97 -3.60 -18.42
CA SER A 58 -3.79 -4.43 -18.71
C SER A 58 -3.60 -5.58 -17.71
N TRP A 59 -4.02 -5.39 -16.46
CA TRP A 59 -3.93 -6.43 -15.42
C TRP A 59 -4.88 -7.60 -15.70
N ARG A 60 -6.02 -7.32 -16.34
CA ARG A 60 -7.00 -8.33 -16.75
C ARG A 60 -6.43 -9.28 -17.82
N VAL A 61 -5.62 -8.75 -18.73
CA VAL A 61 -4.95 -9.54 -19.78
C VAL A 61 -3.81 -10.38 -19.21
N GLY A 62 -3.08 -9.86 -18.21
CA GLY A 62 -1.99 -10.59 -17.54
C GLY A 62 -2.43 -11.77 -16.67
N ALA A 63 -3.66 -11.75 -16.13
CA ALA A 63 -4.20 -12.84 -15.31
C ALA A 63 -4.51 -14.11 -16.13
N ALA A 64 -4.77 -14.00 -17.43
CA ALA A 64 -5.04 -15.12 -18.32
C ALA A 64 -3.76 -15.83 -18.85
N GLY A 65 -2.58 -15.27 -18.60
CA GLY A 65 -1.29 -15.77 -19.12
C GLY A 65 -0.47 -16.63 -18.16
N LYS A 66 -1.00 -16.99 -16.98
CA LYS A 66 -0.32 -17.83 -15.97
C LYS A 66 -1.07 -19.14 -15.67
N THR A 67 -1.73 -19.70 -16.67
CA THR A 67 -2.15 -21.11 -16.69
C THR A 67 -1.44 -21.78 -17.85
N GLY A 68 -0.20 -22.20 -17.61
CA GLY A 68 0.66 -22.96 -18.51
C GLY A 68 1.75 -23.63 -17.70
#